data_AF-A0A523UGD7-F1
#
_entry.id   AF-A0A523UGD7-F1
#
_cell.length_a   1.000
_cell.length_b   1.000
_cell.length_c   1.000
_cell.angle_alpha   90.00
_cell.angle_beta   90.00
_cell.angle_gamma   90.00
#
_symmetry.space_group_name_H-M   'P 1'
#
loop_
_entity.id
_entity.type
_entity.pdbx_description
1 polymer ?
#
loop_
_entity_poly.entity_id
_entity_poly.type
_entity_poly.pdbx_seq_one_letter_code
_entity_poly.pdbx_strand_id
1 'polypeptide(L)'
;MVRDKAPEEQNLSVTQRLSGKLKATGYGEVAIPSDWTFIDPEREDRALISRIVARGPCWRCWEQTSAWHSKFKGYFAPRFLVKEERQKLIEERDHWLQEKRQETSNLIVYEVGDWQKEGVSELRLGRISVPEGWELLESGDALLTRRVKVRGKYWEYYHELKTKAYDKKLGIFAPANIIEEERRKISSERRTKEYEQRLQRSRKSREKKEAKYGEEFAEACFRFLNFDLVHEDLAWQIAWGATSVATDVGSGRVGRTGKLPLEEKAELAVRAFIRHNFTDYDERLDEMGEPWYHEIRGDAAAKVNRFLEEHRCGPSG
;
A
#
# COMPACT_ATOMS: atom_id res chain seq x y z
N MET A 1 32.84 -9.21 -54.63
CA MET A 1 32.30 -10.16 -53.64
C MET A 1 31.89 -9.37 -52.41
N VAL A 2 30.67 -8.84 -52.42
CA VAL A 2 30.07 -8.18 -51.27
C VAL A 2 29.62 -9.30 -50.34
N ARG A 3 30.19 -9.36 -49.14
CA ARG A 3 29.74 -10.28 -48.09
C ARG A 3 28.37 -9.79 -47.62
N ASP A 4 27.33 -10.60 -47.84
CA ASP A 4 26.04 -10.43 -47.19
C ASP A 4 26.24 -10.45 -45.67
N LYS A 5 26.10 -9.29 -45.04
CA LYS A 5 25.89 -9.21 -43.59
C LYS A 5 24.40 -9.39 -43.35
N ALA A 6 24.03 -10.46 -42.65
CA ALA A 6 22.68 -10.65 -42.10
C ALA A 6 22.28 -9.39 -41.30
N PRO A 7 21.05 -8.89 -41.44
CA PRO A 7 20.61 -7.72 -40.69
C PRO A 7 20.63 -8.05 -39.20
N GLU A 8 21.22 -7.15 -38.41
CA GLU A 8 21.30 -7.22 -36.95
C GLU A 8 19.90 -7.50 -36.36
N GLU A 9 19.67 -8.72 -35.89
CA GLU A 9 18.45 -9.19 -35.22
C GLU A 9 18.28 -8.59 -33.80
N GLN A 10 18.68 -7.35 -33.61
CA GLN A 10 18.57 -6.69 -32.31
C GLN A 10 17.17 -6.08 -32.16
N ASN A 11 16.33 -6.77 -31.38
CA ASN A 11 15.10 -6.28 -30.75
C ASN A 11 14.15 -5.47 -31.67
N LEU A 12 13.53 -6.13 -32.64
CA LEU A 12 12.55 -5.51 -33.54
C LEU A 12 11.20 -5.28 -32.85
N SER A 13 10.50 -4.22 -33.24
CA SER A 13 9.08 -4.03 -32.91
C SER A 13 8.21 -4.29 -34.14
N VAL A 14 7.17 -5.10 -33.97
CA VAL A 14 6.17 -5.46 -34.97
C VAL A 14 4.78 -4.98 -34.55
N THR A 15 4.04 -4.39 -35.48
CA THR A 15 2.69 -3.89 -35.29
C THR A 15 1.69 -4.74 -36.06
N GLN A 16 0.77 -5.39 -35.37
CA GLN A 16 -0.36 -6.11 -35.94
C GLN A 16 -1.45 -5.11 -36.36
N ARG A 17 -1.84 -5.14 -37.64
CA ARG A 17 -3.05 -4.47 -38.13
C ARG A 17 -4.28 -5.32 -37.82
N LEU A 18 -5.44 -4.68 -37.69
CA LEU A 18 -6.76 -5.33 -37.52
C LEU A 18 -7.07 -6.39 -38.59
N SER A 19 -6.35 -6.40 -39.71
CA SER A 19 -6.43 -7.41 -40.77
C SER A 19 -5.53 -8.65 -40.58
N GLY A 20 -4.88 -8.81 -39.42
CA GLY A 20 -4.04 -9.98 -39.09
C GLY A 20 -2.61 -9.95 -39.64
N LYS A 21 -2.20 -8.87 -40.32
CA LYS A 21 -0.84 -8.69 -40.85
C LYS A 21 0.07 -7.94 -39.88
N LEU A 22 1.33 -8.39 -39.75
CA LEU A 22 2.34 -7.77 -38.90
C LEU A 22 3.29 -6.88 -39.73
N LYS A 23 3.50 -5.64 -39.27
CA LYS A 23 4.37 -4.64 -39.89
C LYS A 23 5.52 -4.30 -38.95
N ALA A 24 6.77 -4.56 -39.32
CA ALA A 24 7.90 -4.15 -38.50
C ALA A 24 8.13 -2.64 -38.57
N THR A 25 8.78 -2.07 -37.55
CA THR A 25 9.13 -0.64 -37.51
C THR A 25 10.00 -0.26 -38.71
N GLY A 26 9.37 0.34 -39.73
CA GLY A 26 10.02 0.88 -40.92
C GLY A 26 10.30 -0.11 -42.06
N TYR A 27 10.35 -1.42 -41.81
CA TYR A 27 10.78 -2.43 -42.80
C TYR A 27 9.66 -3.42 -43.11
N GLY A 28 8.95 -3.23 -44.23
CA GLY A 28 8.12 -4.25 -44.89
C GLY A 28 7.02 -4.97 -44.06
N GLU A 29 6.35 -5.92 -44.70
CA GLU A 29 5.59 -6.96 -43.99
C GLU A 29 6.59 -8.03 -43.54
N VAL A 30 6.54 -8.46 -42.28
CA VAL A 30 7.45 -9.50 -41.75
C VAL A 30 6.63 -10.72 -41.37
N ALA A 31 7.00 -11.88 -41.92
CA ALA A 31 6.44 -13.16 -41.50
C ALA A 31 7.11 -13.61 -40.20
N ILE A 32 6.31 -14.00 -39.20
CA ILE A 32 6.85 -14.61 -37.98
C ILE A 32 7.45 -15.97 -38.37
N PRO A 33 8.70 -16.26 -38.01
CA PRO A 33 9.27 -17.57 -38.25
C PRO A 33 8.45 -18.68 -37.58
N SER A 34 8.28 -19.80 -38.26
CA SER A 34 7.39 -20.89 -37.81
C SER A 34 7.85 -21.55 -36.51
N ASP A 35 9.12 -21.40 -36.16
CA ASP A 35 9.76 -21.88 -34.93
C ASP A 35 9.67 -20.89 -33.77
N TRP A 36 9.05 -19.71 -33.96
CA TRP A 36 8.82 -18.74 -32.91
C TRP A 36 7.47 -18.98 -32.21
N THR A 37 7.33 -18.43 -31.00
CA THR A 37 6.11 -18.49 -30.21
C THR A 37 5.80 -17.13 -29.60
N PHE A 38 4.51 -16.86 -29.43
CA PHE A 38 4.03 -15.67 -28.76
C PHE A 38 4.09 -15.87 -27.25
N ILE A 39 4.57 -14.85 -26.55
CA ILE A 39 4.71 -14.79 -25.10
C ILE A 39 3.80 -13.66 -24.63
N ASP A 40 2.71 -14.05 -23.98
CA ASP A 40 1.73 -13.14 -23.41
C ASP A 40 2.19 -12.65 -22.03
N PRO A 41 2.51 -11.35 -21.85
CA PRO A 41 2.97 -10.79 -20.58
C PRO A 41 1.97 -10.89 -19.43
N GLU A 42 0.69 -11.07 -19.74
CA GLU A 42 -0.36 -11.24 -18.73
C GLU A 42 -0.46 -12.69 -18.23
N ARG A 43 0.06 -13.67 -19.00
CA ARG A 43 -0.03 -15.10 -18.68
C ARG A 43 1.31 -15.73 -18.30
N GLU A 44 2.41 -15.12 -18.70
CA GLU A 44 3.76 -15.67 -18.53
C GLU A 44 4.54 -14.98 -17.42
N ASP A 45 5.49 -15.72 -16.84
CA ASP A 45 6.34 -15.22 -15.76
C ASP A 45 7.19 -14.02 -16.22
N ARG A 46 7.19 -12.93 -15.44
CA ARG A 46 8.00 -11.74 -15.71
C ARG A 46 9.50 -12.07 -15.77
N ALA A 47 9.98 -13.00 -14.95
CA ALA A 47 11.37 -13.44 -14.96
C ALA A 47 11.72 -14.15 -16.28
N LEU A 48 10.81 -14.98 -16.80
CA LEU A 48 10.95 -15.64 -18.10
C LEU A 48 11.06 -14.60 -19.22
N ILE A 49 10.15 -13.63 -19.24
CA ILE A 49 10.14 -12.54 -20.23
C ILE A 49 11.44 -11.74 -20.16
N SER A 50 11.89 -11.36 -18.96
CA SER A 50 13.13 -10.60 -18.78
C SER A 50 14.36 -11.34 -19.30
N ARG A 51 14.44 -12.66 -19.09
CA ARG A 51 15.56 -13.49 -19.58
C ARG A 51 15.55 -13.62 -21.10
N ILE A 52 14.37 -13.82 -21.69
CA ILE A 52 14.21 -13.91 -23.14
C ILE A 52 14.64 -12.60 -23.80
N VAL A 53 14.20 -11.45 -23.27
CA VAL A 53 14.55 -10.12 -23.78
C VAL A 53 16.05 -9.83 -23.61
N ALA A 54 16.69 -10.34 -22.56
CA ALA A 54 18.11 -10.10 -22.30
C ALA A 54 19.04 -11.00 -23.14
N ARG A 55 18.63 -12.24 -23.46
CA ARG A 55 19.54 -13.27 -23.98
C ARG A 55 19.40 -13.56 -25.47
N GLY A 56 18.23 -13.36 -26.07
CA GLY A 56 17.97 -13.87 -27.41
C GLY A 56 17.31 -12.87 -28.35
N PRO A 57 17.24 -13.22 -29.65
CA PRO A 57 16.43 -12.47 -30.59
C PRO A 57 14.97 -12.51 -30.12
N CYS A 58 14.39 -11.34 -29.87
CA CYS A 58 12.99 -11.20 -29.48
C CYS A 58 12.35 -10.06 -30.24
N TRP A 59 11.07 -10.21 -30.60
CA TRP A 59 10.30 -9.19 -31.28
C TRP A 59 9.17 -8.69 -30.38
N ARG A 60 9.05 -7.38 -30.21
CA ARG A 60 7.94 -6.78 -29.47
C ARG A 60 6.71 -6.70 -30.36
N CYS A 61 5.59 -7.26 -29.91
CA CYS A 61 4.32 -7.19 -30.60
C CYS A 61 3.47 -6.04 -30.07
N TRP A 62 2.98 -5.22 -30.98
CA TRP A 62 2.05 -4.13 -30.75
C TRP A 62 0.79 -4.38 -31.58
N GLU A 63 -0.39 -4.15 -31.02
CA GLU A 63 -1.64 -4.16 -31.79
C GLU A 63 -2.04 -2.73 -32.12
N GLN A 64 -2.33 -2.45 -33.39
CA GLN A 64 -2.83 -1.15 -33.80
C GLN A 64 -4.31 -1.02 -33.40
N THR A 65 -4.60 -0.17 -32.44
CA THR A 65 -5.98 0.08 -31.96
C THR A 65 -6.65 1.23 -32.69
N SER A 66 -5.87 2.17 -33.24
CA SER A 66 -6.37 3.26 -34.09
C SER A 66 -5.26 3.76 -35.04
N ALA A 67 -5.57 4.76 -35.87
CA ALA A 67 -4.59 5.39 -36.76
C ALA A 67 -3.38 5.98 -36.00
N TRP A 68 -3.58 6.40 -34.74
CA TRP A 68 -2.58 7.13 -33.94
C TRP A 68 -2.11 6.38 -32.70
N HIS A 69 -2.73 5.25 -32.37
CA HIS A 69 -2.44 4.51 -31.14
C HIS A 69 -2.17 3.03 -31.42
N SER A 70 -1.17 2.51 -30.72
CA SER A 70 -0.88 1.08 -30.65
C SER A 70 -0.78 0.65 -29.19
N LYS A 71 -1.25 -0.56 -28.89
CA LYS A 71 -1.18 -1.17 -27.57
C LYS A 71 -0.15 -2.29 -27.59
N PHE A 72 0.78 -2.27 -26.63
CA PHE A 72 1.70 -3.39 -26.45
C PHE A 72 0.95 -4.68 -26.12
N LYS A 73 1.30 -5.79 -26.78
CA LYS A 73 0.65 -7.09 -26.59
C LYS A 73 1.56 -8.16 -26.02
N GLY A 74 2.85 -8.13 -26.33
CA GLY A 74 3.76 -9.18 -25.87
C GLY A 74 5.01 -9.31 -26.71
N TYR A 75 5.58 -10.51 -26.66
CA TYR A 75 6.84 -10.80 -27.34
C TYR A 75 6.69 -12.01 -28.26
N PHE A 76 7.42 -12.04 -29.36
CA PHE A 76 7.73 -13.26 -30.07
C PHE A 76 9.19 -13.62 -29.84
N ALA A 77 9.46 -14.89 -29.58
CA ALA A 77 10.82 -15.40 -29.46
C ALA A 77 10.90 -16.85 -29.98
N PRO A 78 12.10 -17.35 -30.32
CA PRO A 78 12.29 -18.74 -30.71
C PRO A 78 11.78 -19.72 -29.66
N ARG A 79 10.98 -20.72 -30.06
CA ARG A 79 10.39 -21.73 -29.15
C ARG A 79 11.44 -22.45 -28.32
N PHE A 80 12.60 -22.75 -28.91
CA PHE A 80 13.66 -23.45 -28.19
C PHE A 80 14.17 -22.61 -27.01
N LEU A 81 14.36 -21.30 -27.21
CA LEU A 81 14.80 -20.37 -26.17
C LEU A 81 13.75 -20.25 -25.07
N VAL A 82 12.48 -20.09 -25.43
CA VAL A 82 11.39 -20.03 -24.45
C VAL A 82 11.32 -21.30 -23.61
N LYS A 83 11.49 -22.48 -24.22
CA LYS A 83 11.52 -23.76 -23.51
C LYS A 83 12.73 -23.90 -22.59
N GLU A 84 13.91 -23.54 -23.08
CA GLU A 84 15.17 -23.61 -22.32
C GLU A 84 15.14 -22.69 -21.09
N GLU A 85 14.74 -21.43 -21.26
CA GLU A 85 14.64 -20.48 -20.14
C GLU A 85 13.57 -20.88 -19.14
N ARG A 86 12.44 -21.43 -19.62
CA ARG A 86 11.39 -21.95 -18.75
C ARG A 86 11.90 -23.14 -17.92
N GLN A 87 12.63 -24.06 -18.55
CA GLN A 87 13.19 -25.20 -17.86
C GLN A 87 14.26 -24.79 -16.83
N LYS A 88 15.12 -23.84 -17.17
CA LYS A 88 16.10 -23.27 -16.23
C LYS A 88 15.44 -22.60 -15.04
N LEU A 89 14.37 -21.84 -15.26
CA LEU A 89 13.60 -21.25 -14.16
C LEU A 89 12.95 -22.31 -13.27
N ILE A 90 12.44 -23.40 -13.85
CA ILE A 90 11.91 -24.53 -13.08
C ILE A 90 13.02 -25.19 -12.25
N GLU A 91 14.19 -25.45 -12.83
CA GLU A 91 15.32 -26.09 -12.14
C GLU A 91 15.91 -25.20 -11.04
N GLU A 92 16.11 -23.91 -11.30
CA GLU A 92 16.54 -22.94 -10.30
C GLU A 92 15.51 -22.80 -9.17
N ARG A 93 14.22 -22.79 -9.51
CA ARG A 93 13.13 -22.80 -8.52
C ARG A 93 13.17 -24.07 -7.69
N ASP A 94 13.34 -25.23 -8.30
CA ASP A 94 13.32 -26.51 -7.60
C ASP A 94 14.58 -26.68 -6.71
N HIS A 95 15.74 -26.22 -7.17
CA HIS A 95 16.97 -26.14 -6.38
C HIS A 95 16.81 -25.19 -5.20
N TRP A 96 16.30 -23.98 -5.44
CA TRP A 96 16.02 -23.01 -4.38
C TRP A 96 14.99 -23.55 -3.38
N LEU A 97 13.94 -24.25 -3.84
CA LEU A 97 12.94 -24.90 -2.97
C LEU A 97 13.54 -26.05 -2.15
N GLN A 98 14.58 -26.73 -2.65
CA GLN A 98 15.31 -27.75 -1.89
C GLN A 98 16.22 -27.11 -0.83
N GLU A 99 17.00 -26.08 -1.19
CA GLU A 99 17.83 -25.32 -0.25
C GLU A 99 16.98 -24.63 0.84
N LYS A 100 15.87 -24.01 0.46
CA LYS A 100 14.95 -23.33 1.40
C LYS A 100 14.04 -24.26 2.18
N ARG A 101 13.78 -25.49 1.69
CA ARG A 101 13.18 -26.53 2.54
C ARG A 101 14.06 -26.84 3.73
N GLN A 102 15.38 -26.80 3.54
CA GLN A 102 16.37 -27.01 4.59
C GLN A 102 16.54 -25.75 5.45
N GLU A 103 16.44 -24.55 4.86
CA GLU A 103 16.50 -23.27 5.58
C GLU A 103 15.12 -22.62 5.79
N THR A 104 14.39 -23.00 6.85
CA THR A 104 13.48 -22.14 7.67
C THR A 104 12.80 -20.86 7.07
N SER A 105 12.43 -20.78 5.79
CA SER A 105 11.96 -19.50 5.23
C SER A 105 10.45 -19.44 5.14
N ASN A 106 9.88 -18.54 5.94
CA ASN A 106 8.53 -18.02 5.74
C ASN A 106 8.48 -17.26 4.40
N LEU A 107 7.51 -17.56 3.55
CA LEU A 107 7.37 -16.93 2.23
C LEU A 107 6.39 -15.75 2.30
N ILE A 108 6.52 -14.80 1.37
CA ILE A 108 5.48 -13.79 1.11
C ILE A 108 4.79 -14.23 -0.18
N VAL A 109 3.49 -14.45 -0.12
CA VAL A 109 2.71 -14.98 -1.23
C VAL A 109 1.54 -14.05 -1.53
N TYR A 110 1.22 -13.95 -2.81
CA TYR A 110 0.21 -13.08 -3.38
C TYR A 110 -0.94 -13.90 -3.96
N GLU A 111 -2.14 -13.33 -3.94
CA GLU A 111 -3.30 -13.92 -4.60
C GLU A 111 -3.11 -13.97 -6.12
N VAL A 112 -3.49 -15.08 -6.75
CA VAL A 112 -3.54 -15.21 -8.21
C VAL A 112 -4.99 -15.49 -8.62
N GLY A 113 -5.70 -14.52 -9.19
CA GLY A 113 -7.00 -14.73 -9.86
C GLY A 113 -6.80 -15.03 -11.34
N ASP A 114 -7.65 -15.79 -12.06
CA ASP A 114 -9.12 -15.82 -12.01
C ASP A 114 -9.80 -16.89 -11.13
N TRP A 115 -11.04 -16.56 -10.75
CA TRP A 115 -12.06 -17.18 -9.88
C TRP A 115 -12.32 -18.70 -9.95
N GLN A 116 -11.49 -19.49 -10.65
CA GLN A 116 -11.68 -20.94 -10.81
C GLN A 116 -10.41 -21.79 -10.66
N LYS A 117 -9.24 -21.22 -10.32
CA LYS A 117 -8.03 -22.04 -10.06
C LYS A 117 -7.32 -21.59 -8.80
N GLU A 118 -7.46 -22.37 -7.72
CA GLU A 118 -6.78 -22.18 -6.43
C GLU A 118 -5.25 -22.12 -6.58
N GLY A 119 -4.59 -21.20 -5.88
CA GLY A 119 -3.13 -21.06 -5.84
C GLY A 119 -2.67 -19.70 -5.31
N VAL A 120 -1.39 -19.59 -4.96
CA VAL A 120 -0.75 -18.33 -4.58
C VAL A 120 0.51 -18.13 -5.42
N SER A 121 0.99 -16.91 -5.59
CA SER A 121 2.27 -16.63 -6.27
C SER A 121 3.28 -16.04 -5.30
N GLU A 122 4.54 -16.41 -5.44
CA GLU A 122 5.65 -15.65 -4.84
C GLU A 122 6.43 -14.96 -5.97
N LEU A 123 6.95 -13.75 -5.70
CA LEU A 123 7.53 -12.87 -6.71
C LEU A 123 8.70 -13.49 -7.51
N ARG A 124 9.41 -14.46 -6.95
CA ARG A 124 10.56 -15.17 -7.51
C ARG A 124 10.22 -16.58 -7.98
N LEU A 125 9.23 -17.23 -7.37
CA LEU A 125 8.86 -18.63 -7.64
C LEU A 125 7.70 -18.75 -8.63
N GLY A 126 7.03 -17.65 -8.94
CA GLY A 126 5.80 -17.66 -9.72
C GLY A 126 4.67 -18.35 -8.93
N ARG A 127 3.77 -19.02 -9.63
CA ARG A 127 2.65 -19.74 -9.02
C ARG A 127 3.14 -20.96 -8.22
N ILE A 128 2.78 -21.02 -6.95
CA ILE A 128 3.06 -22.12 -6.03
C ILE A 128 1.76 -22.66 -5.42
N SER A 129 1.77 -23.94 -5.03
CA SER A 129 0.69 -24.56 -4.26
C SER A 129 0.91 -24.40 -2.76
N VAL A 130 -0.19 -24.18 -2.03
CA VAL A 130 -0.16 -24.22 -0.56
C VAL A 130 0.16 -25.64 -0.11
N PRO A 131 1.04 -25.86 0.89
CA PRO A 131 1.39 -27.20 1.33
C PRO A 131 0.17 -27.92 1.91
N GLU A 132 0.13 -29.24 1.75
CA GLU A 132 -0.94 -30.05 2.32
C GLU A 132 -1.00 -29.87 3.85
N GLY A 133 -2.23 -29.77 4.37
CA GLY A 133 -2.48 -29.55 5.81
C GLY A 133 -2.24 -28.11 6.28
N TRP A 134 -1.99 -27.15 5.40
CA TRP A 134 -1.96 -25.73 5.73
C TRP A 134 -3.31 -25.07 5.47
N GLU A 135 -3.67 -24.12 6.33
CA GLU A 135 -4.92 -23.37 6.26
C GLU A 135 -4.60 -21.86 6.28
N LEU A 136 -5.47 -21.06 5.66
CA LEU A 136 -5.41 -19.61 5.75
C LEU A 136 -5.95 -19.14 7.10
N LEU A 137 -5.08 -18.56 7.92
CA LEU A 137 -5.46 -17.71 9.03
C LEU A 137 -5.67 -16.29 8.51
N GLU A 138 -6.93 -15.90 8.33
CA GLU A 138 -7.31 -14.54 7.95
C GLU A 138 -6.80 -13.49 8.96
N SER A 139 -6.53 -12.29 8.44
CA SER A 139 -6.21 -11.14 9.27
C SER A 139 -7.38 -10.76 10.19
N GLY A 140 -7.07 -10.41 11.44
CA GLY A 140 -8.08 -9.95 12.42
C GLY A 140 -7.68 -10.21 13.87
N ASP A 141 -7.36 -11.45 14.20
CA ASP A 141 -6.92 -11.81 15.57
C ASP A 141 -5.39 -11.75 15.69
N ALA A 142 -4.89 -10.56 16.02
CA ALA A 142 -3.45 -10.32 16.15
C ALA A 142 -2.76 -11.22 17.19
N LEU A 143 -3.47 -11.64 18.26
CA LEU A 143 -2.92 -12.55 19.26
C LEU A 143 -2.73 -13.94 18.66
N LEU A 144 -3.75 -14.45 17.96
CA LEU A 144 -3.70 -15.74 17.28
C LEU A 144 -2.61 -15.76 16.21
N THR A 145 -2.56 -14.75 15.34
CA THR A 145 -1.50 -14.62 14.32
C THR A 145 -0.12 -14.63 14.96
N ARG A 146 0.09 -13.88 16.05
CA ARG A 146 1.39 -13.84 16.74
C ARG A 146 1.78 -15.20 17.30
N ARG A 147 0.86 -15.94 17.93
CA ARG A 147 1.15 -17.27 18.51
C ARG A 147 1.45 -18.31 17.44
N VAL A 148 0.68 -18.31 16.35
CA VAL A 148 0.92 -19.20 15.20
C VAL A 148 2.30 -18.96 14.60
N LYS A 149 2.68 -17.68 14.39
CA LYS A 149 4.01 -17.31 13.88
C LYS A 149 5.18 -17.78 14.75
N VAL A 150 5.00 -17.82 16.08
CA VAL A 150 6.04 -18.28 17.02
C VAL A 150 6.22 -19.79 16.97
N ARG A 151 5.14 -20.55 16.70
CA ARG A 151 5.16 -22.01 16.80
C ARG A 151 5.68 -22.75 15.59
N GLY A 152 5.74 -22.11 14.42
CA GLY A 152 6.13 -22.83 13.22
C GLY A 152 6.26 -21.98 11.98
N LYS A 153 6.37 -22.69 10.85
CA LYS A 153 6.47 -22.09 9.52
C LYS A 153 5.13 -21.47 9.12
N TYR A 154 5.19 -20.35 8.43
CA TYR A 154 4.02 -19.65 7.89
C TYR A 154 4.38 -18.94 6.59
N TRP A 155 3.38 -18.72 5.73
CA TRP A 155 3.51 -17.85 4.55
C TRP A 155 2.62 -16.63 4.76
N GLU A 156 3.15 -15.44 4.55
CA GLU A 156 2.35 -14.22 4.61
C GLU A 156 1.55 -14.06 3.33
N TYR A 157 0.24 -13.87 3.44
CA TYR A 157 -0.65 -13.78 2.29
C TYR A 157 -1.11 -12.34 2.06
N TYR A 158 -0.87 -11.82 0.85
CA TYR A 158 -1.18 -10.47 0.43
C TYR A 158 -2.07 -10.46 -0.82
N HIS A 159 -2.90 -9.43 -0.91
CA HIS A 159 -3.57 -9.05 -2.15
C HIS A 159 -2.70 -8.00 -2.86
N GLU A 160 -2.24 -8.30 -4.07
CA GLU A 160 -1.48 -7.33 -4.87
C GLU A 160 -2.44 -6.24 -5.36
N LEU A 161 -2.29 -5.02 -4.82
CA LEU A 161 -2.90 -3.84 -5.42
C LEU A 161 -1.94 -3.28 -6.48
N LYS A 162 -2.46 -2.59 -7.51
CA LYS A 162 -1.71 -2.11 -8.69
C LYS A 162 -0.44 -1.28 -8.39
N THR A 163 -0.20 -0.89 -7.13
CA THR A 163 1.02 -0.21 -6.67
C THR A 163 1.50 -0.81 -5.34
N LYS A 164 2.81 -1.12 -5.24
CA LYS A 164 3.45 -1.73 -4.04
C LYS A 164 3.21 -1.00 -2.71
N ALA A 165 2.86 0.28 -2.75
CA ALA A 165 2.61 1.08 -1.55
C ALA A 165 1.32 0.69 -0.81
N TYR A 166 0.47 -0.18 -1.40
CA TYR A 166 -0.85 -0.51 -0.87
C TYR A 166 -1.12 -2.02 -0.77
N ASP A 167 -0.11 -2.88 -0.81
CA ASP A 167 -0.31 -4.33 -0.67
C ASP A 167 -1.13 -4.62 0.61
N LYS A 168 -2.33 -5.19 0.43
CA LYS A 168 -3.23 -5.46 1.56
C LYS A 168 -2.94 -6.86 2.08
N LYS A 169 -2.46 -6.95 3.32
CA LYS A 169 -2.29 -8.24 3.99
C LYS A 169 -3.66 -8.89 4.22
N LEU A 170 -3.86 -10.07 3.65
CA LEU A 170 -5.08 -10.86 3.81
C LEU A 170 -4.98 -11.79 5.02
N GLY A 171 -3.79 -12.32 5.32
CA GLY A 171 -3.58 -13.25 6.42
C GLY A 171 -2.22 -13.93 6.41
N ILE A 172 -2.16 -15.12 7.01
CA ILE A 172 -1.02 -16.04 6.89
C ILE A 172 -1.51 -17.45 6.59
N PHE A 173 -0.84 -18.18 5.72
CA PHE A 173 -0.99 -19.64 5.67
C PHE A 173 -0.08 -20.26 6.71
N ALA A 174 -0.57 -21.25 7.46
CA ALA A 174 0.21 -22.01 8.43
C ALA A 174 -0.40 -23.41 8.61
N PRO A 175 0.32 -24.38 9.21
CA PRO A 175 -0.24 -25.70 9.50
C PRO A 175 -1.55 -25.60 10.29
N ALA A 176 -2.61 -26.24 9.78
CA ALA A 176 -3.98 -26.17 10.31
C ALA A 176 -4.05 -26.65 11.77
N ASN A 177 -3.25 -27.66 12.13
CA ASN A 177 -3.15 -28.15 13.51
C ASN A 177 -2.63 -27.08 14.49
N ILE A 178 -1.66 -26.26 14.08
CA ILE A 178 -1.12 -25.18 14.91
C ILE A 178 -2.16 -24.07 15.07
N ILE A 179 -2.84 -23.69 13.98
CA ILE A 179 -3.92 -22.69 14.02
C ILE A 179 -5.00 -23.13 15.00
N GLU A 180 -5.48 -24.37 14.88
CA GLU A 180 -6.56 -24.91 15.69
C GLU A 180 -6.17 -25.06 17.17
N GLU A 181 -4.97 -25.56 17.48
CA GLU A 181 -4.48 -25.62 18.86
C GLU A 181 -4.42 -24.24 19.53
N GLU A 182 -3.92 -23.22 18.82
CA GLU A 182 -3.83 -21.87 19.36
C GLU A 182 -5.20 -21.19 19.47
N ARG A 183 -6.13 -21.46 18.54
CA ARG A 183 -7.54 -21.03 18.66
C ARG A 183 -8.17 -21.58 19.93
N ARG A 184 -8.01 -22.88 20.21
CA ARG A 184 -8.55 -23.50 21.44
C ARG A 184 -7.97 -22.88 22.70
N LYS A 185 -6.65 -22.67 22.77
CA LYS A 185 -5.98 -22.04 23.91
C LYS A 185 -6.48 -20.61 24.14
N ILE A 186 -6.59 -19.81 23.08
CA ILE A 186 -7.09 -18.43 23.20
C ILE A 186 -8.55 -18.42 23.65
N SER A 187 -9.39 -19.31 23.11
CA SER A 187 -10.79 -19.42 23.53
C SER A 187 -10.95 -19.86 24.98
N SER A 188 -10.11 -20.77 25.49
CA SER A 188 -10.15 -21.14 26.90
C SER A 188 -9.69 -19.99 27.80
N GLU A 189 -8.61 -19.30 27.43
CA GLU A 189 -8.13 -18.11 28.14
C GLU A 189 -9.19 -17.00 28.18
N ARG A 190 -9.90 -16.73 27.08
CA ARG A 190 -10.94 -15.69 27.01
C ARG A 190 -12.14 -15.95 27.92
N ARG A 191 -12.40 -17.20 28.30
CA ARG A 191 -13.48 -17.59 29.21
C ARG A 191 -13.11 -17.43 30.69
N THR A 192 -11.86 -17.10 31.00
CA THR A 192 -11.39 -16.94 32.38
C THR A 192 -11.76 -15.57 32.95
N LYS A 193 -12.09 -15.52 34.25
CA LYS A 193 -12.37 -14.26 34.95
C LYS A 193 -11.13 -13.36 35.00
N GLU A 194 -9.94 -13.95 35.03
CA GLU A 194 -8.65 -13.26 34.99
C GLU A 194 -8.48 -12.47 33.69
N TYR A 195 -8.89 -13.05 32.55
CA TYR A 195 -8.85 -12.37 31.26
C TYR A 195 -9.78 -11.14 31.23
N GLU A 196 -11.01 -11.30 31.72
CA GLU A 196 -11.97 -10.20 31.80
C GLU A 196 -11.48 -9.08 32.72
N GLN A 197 -10.98 -9.42 33.91
CA GLN A 197 -10.40 -8.44 34.83
C GLN A 197 -9.20 -7.72 34.22
N ARG A 198 -8.33 -8.43 33.49
CA ARG A 198 -7.21 -7.82 32.77
C ARG A 198 -7.68 -6.85 31.69
N LEU A 199 -8.73 -7.21 30.95
CA LEU A 199 -9.33 -6.35 29.92
C LEU A 199 -9.88 -5.06 30.55
N GLN A 200 -10.63 -5.17 31.65
CA GLN A 200 -11.18 -4.02 32.37
C GLN A 200 -10.09 -3.10 32.93
N ARG A 201 -9.03 -3.67 33.54
CA ARG A 201 -7.87 -2.90 34.01
C ARG A 201 -7.18 -2.19 32.85
N SER A 202 -7.02 -2.87 31.71
CA SER A 202 -6.42 -2.26 30.52
C SER A 202 -7.29 -1.13 29.95
N ARG A 203 -8.62 -1.26 29.95
CA ARG A 203 -9.55 -0.20 29.51
C ARG A 203 -9.43 1.03 30.39
N LYS A 204 -9.57 0.86 31.71
CA LYS A 204 -9.40 1.94 32.71
C LYS A 204 -8.04 2.62 32.60
N SER A 205 -6.97 1.85 32.39
CA SER A 205 -5.64 2.42 32.20
C SER A 205 -5.51 3.23 30.90
N ARG A 206 -6.21 2.85 29.82
CA ARG A 206 -6.21 3.60 28.56
C ARG A 206 -7.03 4.88 28.70
N GLU A 207 -8.23 4.80 29.28
CA GLU A 207 -9.07 5.96 29.59
C GLU A 207 -8.28 6.99 30.40
N LYS A 208 -7.56 6.56 31.45
CA LYS A 208 -6.72 7.46 32.25
C LYS A 208 -5.59 8.11 31.44
N LYS A 209 -4.94 7.35 30.55
CA LYS A 209 -3.88 7.88 29.68
C LYS A 209 -4.43 8.85 28.64
N GLU A 210 -5.62 8.58 28.12
CA GLU A 210 -6.29 9.43 27.14
C GLU A 210 -6.77 10.73 27.77
N ALA A 211 -7.36 10.67 28.96
CA ALA A 211 -7.71 11.87 29.73
C ALA A 211 -6.47 12.74 30.01
N LYS A 212 -5.38 12.12 30.52
CA LYS A 212 -4.12 12.83 30.77
C LYS A 212 -3.54 13.46 29.50
N TYR A 213 -3.58 12.73 28.38
CA TYR A 213 -3.12 13.27 27.10
C TYR A 213 -3.99 14.44 26.62
N GLY A 214 -5.30 14.35 26.79
CA GLY A 214 -6.23 15.44 26.47
C GLY A 214 -5.92 16.70 27.28
N GLU A 215 -5.68 16.56 28.58
CA GLU A 215 -5.26 17.66 29.47
C GLU A 215 -3.92 18.27 29.01
N GLU A 216 -2.89 17.44 28.80
CA GLU A 216 -1.57 17.89 28.33
C GLU A 216 -1.65 18.61 26.97
N PHE A 217 -2.51 18.13 26.07
CA PHE A 217 -2.73 18.73 24.75
C PHE A 217 -3.48 20.07 24.86
N ALA A 218 -4.52 20.14 25.69
CA ALA A 218 -5.26 21.38 25.93
C ALA A 218 -4.36 22.45 26.57
N GLU A 219 -3.52 22.08 27.53
CA GLU A 219 -2.52 22.98 28.10
C GLU A 219 -1.52 23.47 27.05
N ALA A 220 -1.03 22.58 26.16
CA ALA A 220 -0.15 22.98 25.08
C ALA A 220 -0.83 23.95 24.09
N CYS A 221 -2.11 23.72 23.77
CA CYS A 221 -2.91 24.64 22.96
C CYS A 221 -3.08 26.00 23.65
N PHE A 222 -3.41 26.01 24.94
CA PHE A 222 -3.53 27.23 25.75
C PHE A 222 -2.22 28.02 25.78
N ARG A 223 -1.09 27.35 26.04
CA ARG A 223 0.24 27.98 26.00
C ARG A 223 0.58 28.54 24.62
N PHE A 224 0.21 27.86 23.54
CA PHE A 224 0.42 28.37 22.18
C PHE A 224 -0.42 29.62 21.90
N LEU A 225 -1.68 29.66 22.35
CA LEU A 225 -2.55 30.81 22.19
C LEU A 225 -1.90 32.05 22.81
N ASN A 226 -1.39 31.92 24.04
CA ASN A 226 -0.66 32.98 24.75
C ASN A 226 -1.46 34.30 24.78
N PHE A 227 -2.77 34.20 24.97
CA PHE A 227 -3.66 35.36 25.00
C PHE A 227 -3.42 36.21 26.23
N ASP A 228 -3.76 37.49 26.14
CA ASP A 228 -3.80 38.38 27.30
C ASP A 228 -4.82 37.88 28.33
N LEU A 229 -4.62 38.22 29.61
CA LEU A 229 -5.48 37.79 30.72
C LEU A 229 -6.96 38.13 30.49
N VAL A 230 -7.25 39.24 29.82
CA VAL A 230 -8.64 39.64 29.48
C VAL A 230 -9.33 38.66 28.52
N HIS A 231 -8.56 37.81 27.83
CA HIS A 231 -9.03 36.81 26.86
C HIS A 231 -8.77 35.37 27.32
N GLU A 232 -8.43 35.16 28.60
CA GLU A 232 -8.11 33.82 29.14
C GLU A 232 -9.25 32.81 28.95
N ASP A 233 -10.49 33.21 29.24
CA ASP A 233 -11.67 32.34 29.07
C ASP A 233 -11.83 31.87 27.62
N LEU A 234 -11.63 32.79 26.66
CA LEU A 234 -11.68 32.46 25.24
C LEU A 234 -10.52 31.53 24.84
N ALA A 235 -9.33 31.74 25.41
CA ALA A 235 -8.19 30.88 25.15
C ALA A 235 -8.47 29.43 25.63
N TRP A 236 -9.08 29.26 26.80
CA TRP A 236 -9.49 27.94 27.28
C TRP A 236 -10.58 27.30 26.42
N GLN A 237 -11.58 28.07 25.98
CA GLN A 237 -12.61 27.58 25.06
C GLN A 237 -12.01 27.05 23.75
N ILE A 238 -11.10 27.83 23.15
CA ILE A 238 -10.40 27.43 21.92
C ILE A 238 -9.49 26.22 22.17
N ALA A 239 -8.74 26.19 23.27
CA ALA A 239 -7.85 25.09 23.60
C ALA A 239 -8.60 23.77 23.77
N TRP A 240 -9.71 23.77 24.51
CA TRP A 240 -10.55 22.58 24.68
C TRP A 240 -11.27 22.17 23.40
N GLY A 241 -11.79 23.13 22.64
CA GLY A 241 -12.41 22.87 21.34
C GLY A 241 -11.44 22.23 20.34
N ALA A 242 -10.24 22.80 20.21
CA ALA A 242 -9.17 22.26 19.37
C ALA A 242 -8.75 20.86 19.83
N THR A 243 -8.62 20.64 21.14
CA THR A 243 -8.28 19.34 21.73
C THR A 243 -9.32 18.28 21.40
N SER A 244 -10.61 18.59 21.60
CA SER A 244 -11.73 17.68 21.33
C SER A 244 -11.71 17.19 19.88
N VAL A 245 -11.54 18.11 18.92
CA VAL A 245 -11.50 17.76 17.50
C VAL A 245 -10.23 17.01 17.13
N ALA A 246 -9.06 17.47 17.60
CA ALA A 246 -7.76 16.94 17.17
C ALA A 246 -7.39 15.59 17.79
N THR A 247 -7.88 15.30 19.01
CA THR A 247 -7.53 14.07 19.76
C THR A 247 -8.53 12.93 19.58
N ASP A 248 -9.60 13.17 18.84
CA ASP A 248 -10.64 12.21 18.45
C ASP A 248 -10.05 10.95 17.79
N VAL A 249 -10.43 9.77 18.32
CA VAL A 249 -9.79 8.49 18.00
C VAL A 249 -10.29 7.97 16.65
N GLY A 250 -9.35 7.69 15.74
CA GLY A 250 -9.67 7.13 14.42
C GLY A 250 -10.01 8.19 13.36
N SER A 251 -9.96 9.48 13.70
CA SER A 251 -10.28 10.58 12.79
C SER A 251 -9.21 10.90 11.73
N GLY A 252 -8.01 10.31 11.84
CA GLY A 252 -6.87 10.60 10.95
C GLY A 252 -6.23 11.98 11.16
N ARG A 253 -6.62 12.72 12.20
CA ARG A 253 -6.13 14.07 12.48
C ARG A 253 -4.75 14.07 13.13
N VAL A 254 -4.08 15.23 13.03
CA VAL A 254 -2.70 15.44 13.46
C VAL A 254 -2.52 15.29 14.98
N GLY A 255 -3.56 15.49 15.79
CA GLY A 255 -3.47 15.51 17.24
C GLY A 255 -2.96 14.21 17.88
N ARG A 256 -2.88 13.08 17.16
CA ARG A 256 -2.28 11.82 17.65
C ARG A 256 -1.09 11.33 16.83
N THR A 257 -0.57 12.12 15.90
CA THR A 257 0.59 11.70 15.09
C THR A 257 1.83 11.55 15.96
N GLY A 258 2.59 10.49 15.73
CA GLY A 258 3.92 10.30 16.33
C GLY A 258 5.04 11.02 15.59
N LYS A 259 4.72 11.73 14.49
CA LYS A 259 5.71 12.40 13.63
C LYS A 259 6.07 13.82 14.09
N LEU A 260 5.24 14.44 14.92
CA LEU A 260 5.40 15.83 15.34
C LEU A 260 5.48 15.93 16.88
N PRO A 261 6.29 16.84 17.43
CA PRO A 261 6.28 17.22 18.84
C PRO A 261 4.89 17.67 19.32
N LEU A 262 4.66 17.67 20.64
CA LEU A 262 3.36 18.04 21.22
C LEU A 262 2.95 19.47 20.84
N GLU A 263 3.91 20.39 20.91
CA GLU A 263 3.74 21.82 20.70
C GLU A 263 3.36 22.13 19.24
N GLU A 264 4.02 21.48 18.27
CA GLU A 264 3.69 21.64 16.85
C GLU A 264 2.29 21.09 16.53
N LYS A 265 1.90 19.98 17.15
CA LYS A 265 0.53 19.46 17.00
C LYS A 265 -0.50 20.42 17.58
N ALA A 266 -0.20 21.01 18.74
CA ALA A 266 -1.07 21.98 19.40
C ALA A 266 -1.27 23.24 18.54
N GLU A 267 -0.19 23.79 17.97
CA GLU A 267 -0.25 24.91 17.02
C GLU A 267 -1.14 24.59 15.82
N LEU A 268 -0.91 23.46 15.15
CA LEU A 268 -1.68 23.05 13.99
C LEU A 268 -3.17 22.86 14.33
N ALA A 269 -3.46 22.26 15.47
CA ALA A 269 -4.83 22.06 15.95
C ALA A 269 -5.53 23.39 16.24
N VAL A 270 -4.87 24.30 16.95
CA VAL A 270 -5.41 25.63 17.27
C VAL A 270 -5.68 26.43 15.99
N ARG A 271 -4.71 26.51 15.08
CA ARG A 271 -4.89 27.24 13.81
C ARG A 271 -6.01 26.67 12.97
N ALA A 272 -6.14 25.33 12.93
CA ALA A 272 -7.25 24.69 12.24
C ALA A 272 -8.59 25.00 12.92
N PHE A 273 -8.65 24.92 14.25
CA PHE A 273 -9.87 25.23 15.00
C PHE A 273 -10.32 26.67 14.80
N ILE A 274 -9.39 27.64 14.89
CA ILE A 274 -9.68 29.06 14.65
C ILE A 274 -10.18 29.26 13.22
N ARG A 275 -9.51 28.63 12.23
CA ARG A 275 -9.93 28.71 10.84
C ARG A 275 -11.39 28.30 10.64
N HIS A 276 -11.81 27.17 11.20
CA HIS A 276 -13.17 26.66 11.02
C HIS A 276 -14.24 27.40 11.83
N ASN A 277 -13.89 27.99 12.98
CA ASN A 277 -14.89 28.54 13.91
C ASN A 277 -14.93 30.08 13.96
N PHE A 278 -13.85 30.76 13.58
CA PHE A 278 -13.69 32.21 13.75
C PHE A 278 -13.34 32.92 12.43
N THR A 279 -13.46 32.21 11.30
CA THR A 279 -13.31 32.79 9.96
C THR A 279 -14.42 32.30 9.04
N ASP A 280 -14.59 32.95 7.91
CA ASP A 280 -15.52 32.60 6.81
C ASP A 280 -15.01 31.44 5.93
N TYR A 281 -14.05 30.65 6.42
CA TYR A 281 -13.37 29.62 5.63
C TYR A 281 -14.34 28.57 5.08
N ASP A 282 -15.20 28.01 5.92
CA ASP A 282 -16.12 26.94 5.52
C ASP A 282 -17.19 27.48 4.55
N GLU A 283 -17.75 28.67 4.81
CA GLU A 283 -18.71 29.34 3.92
C GLU A 283 -18.12 29.61 2.54
N ARG A 284 -16.92 30.21 2.47
CA ARG A 284 -16.26 30.50 1.19
C ARG A 284 -15.87 29.23 0.44
N LEU A 285 -15.47 28.18 1.16
CA LEU A 285 -15.12 26.90 0.56
C LEU A 285 -16.35 26.24 -0.06
N ASP A 286 -17.50 26.28 0.63
CA ASP A 286 -18.77 25.72 0.13
C ASP A 286 -19.32 26.52 -1.05
N GLU A 287 -19.18 27.85 -1.06
CA GLU A 287 -19.68 28.72 -2.14
C GLU A 287 -18.84 28.65 -3.42
N MET A 288 -17.50 28.65 -3.29
CA MET A 288 -16.61 28.83 -4.44
C MET A 288 -15.86 27.55 -4.85
N GLY A 289 -15.46 26.71 -3.89
CA GLY A 289 -14.73 25.46 -4.14
C GLY A 289 -13.48 25.59 -5.02
N GLU A 290 -13.18 24.54 -5.79
CA GLU A 290 -12.13 24.57 -6.81
C GLU A 290 -12.52 25.50 -7.97
N PRO A 291 -11.59 26.30 -8.54
CA PRO A 291 -10.13 26.29 -8.35
C PRO A 291 -9.60 27.21 -7.23
N TRP A 292 -10.49 27.83 -6.45
CA TRP A 292 -10.16 28.90 -5.49
C TRP A 292 -9.63 28.38 -4.14
N TYR A 293 -9.51 27.06 -3.97
CA TYR A 293 -9.13 26.41 -2.71
C TYR A 293 -7.86 27.01 -2.08
N HIS A 294 -6.81 27.21 -2.87
CA HIS A 294 -5.54 27.72 -2.37
C HIS A 294 -5.62 29.18 -1.90
N GLU A 295 -6.41 30.00 -2.58
CA GLU A 295 -6.63 31.40 -2.23
C GLU A 295 -7.48 31.51 -0.96
N ILE A 296 -8.60 30.79 -0.89
CA ILE A 296 -9.46 30.71 0.29
C ILE A 296 -8.66 30.24 1.51
N ARG A 297 -7.80 29.23 1.34
CA ARG A 297 -6.93 28.73 2.42
C ARG A 297 -5.86 29.76 2.83
N GLY A 298 -5.31 30.51 1.88
CA GLY A 298 -4.35 31.59 2.14
C GLY A 298 -4.97 32.74 2.93
N ASP A 299 -6.12 33.23 2.48
CA ASP A 299 -6.89 34.28 3.16
C ASP A 299 -7.26 33.89 4.59
N ALA A 300 -7.74 32.65 4.77
CA ALA A 300 -8.10 32.15 6.09
C ALA A 300 -6.88 32.05 7.01
N ALA A 301 -5.69 31.70 6.49
CA ALA A 301 -4.47 31.71 7.28
C ALA A 301 -4.08 33.11 7.75
N ALA A 302 -4.26 34.14 6.91
CA ALA A 302 -4.05 35.54 7.31
C ALA A 302 -5.04 35.99 8.38
N LYS A 303 -6.32 35.61 8.28
CA LYS A 303 -7.34 35.89 9.30
C LYS A 303 -7.04 35.20 10.63
N VAL A 304 -6.60 33.94 10.60
CA VAL A 304 -6.14 33.22 11.81
C VAL A 304 -4.98 33.96 12.48
N ASN A 305 -3.98 34.42 11.73
CA ASN A 305 -2.85 35.18 12.31
C ASN A 305 -3.33 36.47 12.98
N ARG A 306 -4.18 37.25 12.30
CA ARG A 306 -4.74 38.47 12.85
C ARG A 306 -5.52 38.21 14.14
N PHE A 307 -6.38 37.19 14.13
CA PHE A 307 -7.13 36.78 15.33
C PHE A 307 -6.20 36.46 16.50
N LEU A 308 -5.11 35.71 16.26
CA LEU A 308 -4.14 35.41 17.30
C LEU A 308 -3.44 36.68 17.84
N GLU A 309 -3.04 37.59 16.95
CA GLU A 309 -2.36 38.84 17.35
C GLU A 309 -3.27 39.76 18.16
N GLU A 310 -4.53 39.94 17.72
CA GLU A 310 -5.53 40.77 18.41
C GLU A 310 -5.77 40.33 19.85
N HIS A 311 -5.76 39.02 20.12
CA HIS A 311 -6.04 38.47 21.45
C HIS A 311 -4.79 38.25 22.31
N ARG A 312 -3.59 38.35 21.72
CA ARG A 312 -2.30 38.30 22.43
C ARG A 312 -1.90 39.64 23.05
N CYS A 313 -2.44 40.73 22.51
CA CYS A 313 -2.24 42.07 23.04
C CYS A 313 -3.49 42.44 23.86
N GLY A 314 -3.32 42.85 25.12
CA GLY A 314 -4.41 43.46 25.90
C GLY A 314 -4.97 44.71 25.19
N PRO A 315 -6.14 45.23 25.60
CA PRO A 315 -6.78 46.35 24.93
C PRO A 315 -5.79 47.51 24.78
N SER A 316 -5.60 47.96 23.52
CA SER A 316 -4.90 49.19 23.21
C SER A 316 -5.59 50.32 23.98
N GLY A 317 -4.94 50.79 25.05
CA GLY A 317 -5.44 51.89 25.89
C GLY A 317 -5.56 53.20 25.15
#